data_AF-A0A6B4JL36-F1
#
_entry.id   AF-A0A6B4JL36-F1
#
_cell.length_a   1.000
_cell.length_b   1.000
_cell.length_c   1.000
_cell.angle_alpha   90.00
_cell.angle_beta   90.00
_cell.angle_gamma   90.00
#
_symmetry.space_group_name_H-M   'P 1'
#
loop_
_entity.id
_entity.type
_entity.pdbx_description
1 polymer ?
#
loop_
_entity_poly.entity_id
_entity_poly.type
_entity_poly.pdbx_seq_one_letter_code
_entity_poly.pdbx_strand_id
1 'polypeptide(L)' 'MASNKIDWRKIVAEFNEFDGFSTQFCKDKNITKGQLFYYKKKFKDEDTVFCPINIKDDKKEISIFRKSNS' A
#
# COMPACT_ATOMS: atom_id res chain seq x y z
N MET A 1 -25.92 1.70 -21.81
CA MET A 1 -25.26 2.51 -20.77
C MET A 1 -23.87 1.94 -20.55
N ALA A 2 -22.84 2.47 -21.22
CA ALA A 2 -21.47 2.01 -21.01
C ALA A 2 -21.06 2.36 -19.58
N SER A 3 -20.71 1.34 -18.79
CA SER A 3 -20.10 1.56 -17.47
C SER A 3 -18.76 2.21 -17.71
N ASN A 4 -18.69 3.54 -17.58
CA ASN A 4 -17.43 4.28 -17.52
C ASN A 4 -16.73 3.88 -16.21
N LYS A 5 -16.13 2.68 -16.21
CA LYS A 5 -15.28 2.22 -15.11
C LYS A 5 -14.10 3.16 -15.03
N ILE A 6 -13.99 3.86 -13.90
CA ILE A 6 -12.85 4.70 -13.59
C ILE A 6 -11.61 3.79 -13.50
N ASP A 7 -10.59 4.10 -14.29
CA ASP A 7 -9.29 3.45 -14.19
C ASP A 7 -8.47 4.09 -13.06
N TRP A 8 -8.54 3.46 -11.88
CA TRP A 8 -7.86 3.95 -10.69
C TRP A 8 -6.34 3.87 -10.77
N ARG A 9 -5.77 2.94 -11.56
CA ARG A 9 -4.30 2.86 -11.72
C ARG A 9 -3.81 4.07 -12.50
N LYS A 10 -4.52 4.46 -13.57
CA LYS A 10 -4.22 5.68 -14.32
C LYS A 10 -4.38 6.94 -13.46
N ILE A 11 -5.47 7.07 -12.70
CA ILE A 11 -5.70 8.21 -11.80
C ILE A 11 -4.58 8.35 -10.77
N VAL A 12 -4.12 7.25 -10.16
CA VAL A 12 -3.05 7.28 -9.17
C VAL A 12 -1.69 7.61 -9.82
N ALA A 13 -1.41 7.11 -11.02
CA ALA A 13 -0.20 7.45 -11.77
C ALA A 13 -0.15 8.95 -12.09
N GLU A 14 -1.24 9.49 -12.65
CA GLU A 14 -1.35 10.93 -12.92
C GLU A 14 -1.22 11.77 -11.65
N PHE A 15 -1.77 11.31 -10.51
CA PHE A 15 -1.60 11.99 -9.23
C PHE A 15 -0.15 11.98 -8.72
N ASN A 16 0.62 10.92 -8.98
CA ASN A 16 2.02 10.83 -8.55
C ASN A 16 2.94 11.75 -9.35
N GLU A 17 2.57 12.08 -10.60
CA GLU A 17 3.26 13.06 -11.45
C GLU A 17 2.72 14.49 -11.28
N PHE A 18 1.59 14.65 -10.60
CA PHE A 18 0.93 15.94 -10.42
C PHE A 18 1.65 16.79 -9.36
N ASP A 19 2.31 17.84 -9.81
CA ASP A 19 2.92 18.84 -8.94
C ASP A 19 1.87 19.87 -8.46
N GLY A 20 1.10 19.49 -7.44
CA GLY A 20 0.04 20.34 -6.91
C GLY A 20 -0.74 19.74 -5.74
N PHE A 21 -1.77 20.46 -5.30
CA PHE A 21 -2.58 20.03 -4.17
C PHE A 21 -3.56 18.91 -4.55
N SER A 22 -3.62 17.87 -3.73
CA SER A 22 -4.58 16.77 -3.86
C SER A 22 -6.04 17.24 -3.94
N THR A 23 -6.39 18.36 -3.30
CA THR A 23 -7.74 18.94 -3.39
C THR A 23 -8.09 19.38 -4.80
N GLN A 24 -7.16 20.01 -5.52
CA GLN A 24 -7.38 20.50 -6.88
C GLN A 24 -7.51 19.32 -7.83
N PHE A 25 -6.56 18.39 -7.76
CA PHE A 25 -6.58 17.15 -8.54
C PHE A 25 -7.91 16.38 -8.37
N CYS A 26 -8.39 16.23 -7.14
CA CYS A 26 -9.65 15.55 -6.85
C CYS A 26 -10.86 16.26 -7.49
N LYS A 27 -10.88 17.60 -7.47
CA LYS A 27 -11.92 18.38 -8.15
C LYS A 27 -11.89 18.17 -9.66
N ASP A 28 -10.70 18.24 -10.27
CA ASP A 28 -10.51 18.12 -11.72
C ASP A 28 -10.90 16.73 -12.23
N LYS A 29 -10.62 15.68 -11.44
CA LYS A 29 -10.98 14.30 -11.77
C LYS A 29 -12.38 13.88 -11.32
N ASN A 30 -13.12 14.76 -10.64
CA ASN A 30 -14.43 14.46 -10.04
C ASN A 30 -14.40 13.20 -9.15
N ILE A 31 -13.39 13.14 -8.28
CA ILE A 31 -13.19 12.06 -7.30
C ILE A 31 -13.09 12.64 -5.90
N THR A 32 -13.36 11.82 -4.89
CA THR A 32 -13.11 12.20 -3.50
C THR A 32 -11.66 11.90 -3.11
N LYS A 33 -11.12 12.69 -2.15
CA LYS A 33 -9.81 12.39 -1.56
C LYS A 33 -9.75 10.98 -0.96
N GLY A 34 -10.82 10.56 -0.28
CA GLY A 34 -10.89 9.23 0.34
C GLY A 34 -10.69 8.12 -0.68
N GLN A 35 -11.32 8.21 -1.85
CA GLN A 35 -11.11 7.26 -2.93
C GLN A 35 -9.66 7.29 -3.43
N LEU A 36 -9.09 8.46 -3.68
CA LEU A 36 -7.70 8.60 -4.14
C LEU A 36 -6.72 7.92 -3.16
N PHE A 37 -6.83 8.20 -1.85
CA PHE A 37 -5.95 7.62 -0.84
C PHE A 37 -6.19 6.12 -0.64
N TYR A 38 -7.44 5.66 -0.73
CA TYR A 38 -7.76 4.23 -0.67
C TYR A 38 -7.05 3.46 -1.77
N TYR A 39 -7.18 3.88 -3.03
CA TYR A 39 -6.54 3.17 -4.15
C TYR A 39 -5.02 3.32 -4.16
N LYS A 40 -4.50 4.50 -3.78
CA LYS A 40 -3.06 4.70 -3.60
C LYS A 40 -2.48 3.72 -2.58
N LYS A 41 -3.16 3.52 -1.44
CA LYS A 41 -2.75 2.54 -0.43
C LYS A 41 -2.88 1.11 -0.95
N LYS A 42 -4.02 0.79 -1.58
CA LYS A 42 -4.28 -0.54 -2.13
C LYS A 42 -3.20 -1.00 -3.10
N PHE A 43 -2.77 -0.15 -4.04
CA PHE A 43 -1.73 -0.51 -4.99
C PHE A 43 -0.34 -0.65 -4.35
N LYS A 44 -0.05 0.16 -3.32
CA LYS A 44 1.18 -0.01 -2.53
C LYS A 44 1.20 -1.36 -1.80
N ASP A 45 0.07 -1.79 -1.25
CA ASP A 45 -0.05 -3.07 -0.55
C ASP A 45 0.02 -4.25 -1.55
N GLU A 46 -0.49 -4.09 -2.78
CA GLU A 46 -0.33 -5.06 -3.88
C GLU A 46 1.14 -5.22 -4.32
N ASP A 47 1.91 -4.13 -4.35
CA ASP A 47 3.34 -4.15 -4.69
C ASP A 47 4.21 -4.68 -3.53
N THR A 48 3.65 -4.76 -2.33
CA THR A 48 4.38 -5.28 -1.17
C THR A 48 4.44 -6.80 -1.25
N VAL A 49 5.59 -7.32 -1.70
CA VAL A 49 5.87 -8.77 -1.68
C VAL A 49 5.86 -9.23 -0.23
N PHE A 50 4.90 -10.09 0.12
CA PHE A 50 4.89 -10.78 1.40
C PHE A 50 6.11 -11.71 1.43
N CYS A 51 7.14 -11.39 2.21
CA CYS A 51 8.28 -12.29 2.41
C CYS A 51 7.81 -13.47 3.25
N PRO A 52 7.65 -14.69 2.68
CA PRO A 52 7.31 -15.84 3.49
C PRO A 52 8.48 -16.09 4.44
N ILE A 53 8.21 -16.04 5.74
CA ILE A 53 9.17 -16.50 6.74
C ILE A 53 9.19 -18.02 6.60
N ASN A 54 10.28 -18.56 6.06
CA ASN A 54 10.47 -20.00 6.05
C ASN A 54 10.80 -20.43 7.49
N ILE A 55 9.78 -20.84 8.24
CA ILE A 55 9.97 -21.54 9.51
C ILE A 55 10.52 -22.92 9.13
N LYS A 56 11.85 -23.00 9.01
CA LYS A 56 12.52 -24.30 9.00
C LYS A 56 12.18 -24.96 10.32
N ASP A 57 11.53 -26.12 10.25
CA ASP A 57 11.28 -27.03 11.37
C ASP A 57 12.61 -27.66 11.84
N ASP A 58 13.63 -26.83 12.05
CA ASP A 58 14.82 -27.22 12.79
C ASP A 58 14.42 -27.14 14.25
N LYS A 59 14.03 -28.29 14.81
CA LYS A 59 14.09 -28.55 16.25
C LYS A 59 15.51 -28.33 16.74
N LYS A 60 15.90 -27.08 16.91
CA LYS A 60 17.04 -26.68 17.73
C LYS A 60 16.45 -25.96 18.92
N GLU A 61 16.67 -26.56 20.09
CA GLU A 61 16.42 -25.97 21.39
C GLU A 61 16.70 -24.46 21.34
N ILE A 62 15.65 -23.68 21.54
CA ILE A 62 15.82 -22.28 21.89
C ILE A 62 16.40 -22.29 23.30
N SER A 63 17.73 -22.25 23.41
CA SER A 63 18.38 -21.84 24.65
C SER A 63 18.08 -20.36 24.83
N ILE A 64 17.05 -20.07 25.62
CA ILE A 64 16.66 -18.72 25.98
C ILE A 64 17.79 -18.16 26.86
N PHE A 65 18.74 -17.44 26.27
CA PHE A 65 19.67 -16.62 27.05
C PHE A 65 18.88 -15.48 27.69
N ARG A 66 18.36 -15.70 28.90
CA ARG A 66 17.95 -14.62 29.78
C ARG A 66 19.23 -13.91 30.21
N LYS A 67 19.48 -12.74 29.63
CA LYS A 67 20.48 -11.80 30.13
C LYS A 67 19.97 -11.25 31.47
N SER A 68 20.42 -11.83 32.57
CA SER A 68 20.32 -11.21 33.88
C SER A 68 21.26 -10.01 33.88
N ASN A 69 20.72 -8.80 33.92
CA ASN A 69 21.50 -7.63 34.31
C ASN A 69 21.81 -7.75 35.80
N SER A 70 23.09 -7.64 36.13
CA SER A 70 23.62 -7.52 37.50
C SER A 70 23.42 -6.11 38.05
#